data_AF-A0A8J3V5C6-F1
#
_entry.id   AF-A0A8J3V5C6-F1
#
_cell.length_a   1.000
_cell.length_b   1.000
_cell.length_c   1.000
_cell.angle_alpha   90.00
_cell.angle_beta   90.00
_cell.angle_gamma   90.00
#
_symmetry.space_group_name_H-M   'P 1'
#
loop_
_entity.id
_entity.type
_entity.pdbx_description
1 polymer ?
#
loop_
_entity_poly.entity_id
_entity_poly.type
_entity_poly.pdbx_seq_one_letter_code
_entity_poly.pdbx_strand_id
1 'polypeptide(L)'
;MQVPGPPIIVGGRGPKRTPELAARYADEFNMPFKSVAETAEAYERVREAGERTGRAEAGRAPLHAPSALPPEDPVIGSPAKLVERIHEFAAIGASRVHLRLIDMNDPDHLELMAAEVLPYV
;
A
#
# COMPACT_ATOMS: atom_id res chain seq x y z
N MET A 1 -7.44 25.74 8.54
CA MET A 1 -7.85 24.30 8.57
C MET A 1 -7.56 23.72 7.21
N GLN A 2 -7.25 22.42 7.12
CA GLN A 2 -7.02 21.75 5.84
C GLN A 2 -8.36 21.49 5.13
N VAL A 3 -8.42 21.76 3.82
CA VAL A 3 -9.59 21.48 2.97
C VAL A 3 -9.08 20.85 1.67
N PRO A 4 -9.46 19.59 1.33
CA PRO A 4 -10.22 18.65 2.15
C PRO A 4 -9.50 18.29 3.47
N GLY A 5 -10.21 17.65 4.39
CA GLY A 5 -9.62 17.11 5.63
C GLY A 5 -8.60 15.98 5.34
N PRO A 6 -7.92 15.46 6.38
CA PRO A 6 -6.99 14.34 6.22
C PRO A 6 -7.67 13.12 5.58
N PRO A 7 -7.01 12.43 4.63
CA PRO A 7 -7.56 11.25 3.97
C PRO A 7 -7.71 10.09 4.96
N ILE A 8 -8.78 9.30 4.80
CA ILE A 8 -9.04 8.14 5.66
C ILE A 8 -8.53 6.85 4.99
N ILE A 9 -7.57 6.19 5.62
CA ILE A 9 -7.08 4.88 5.19
C ILE A 9 -7.78 3.76 5.96
N VAL A 10 -8.22 2.71 5.25
CA VAL A 10 -8.74 1.47 5.84
C VAL A 10 -7.88 0.29 5.37
N GLY A 11 -7.15 -0.32 6.29
CA GLY A 11 -6.30 -1.48 6.02
C GLY A 11 -6.82 -2.78 6.63
N GLY A 12 -6.41 -3.93 6.08
CA GLY A 12 -6.61 -5.23 6.74
C GLY A 12 -6.86 -6.42 5.81
N ARG A 13 -6.70 -7.61 6.40
CA ARG A 13 -6.64 -8.91 5.69
C ARG A 13 -7.97 -9.68 5.65
N GLY A 14 -9.07 -9.14 6.20
CA GLY A 14 -10.36 -9.82 6.26
C GLY A 14 -11.10 -9.77 4.91
N PRO A 15 -11.33 -10.90 4.20
CA PRO A 15 -11.64 -10.92 2.76
C PRO A 15 -13.05 -10.48 2.36
N LYS A 16 -13.89 -10.03 3.31
CA LYS A 16 -15.25 -9.52 3.04
C LYS A 16 -15.48 -8.15 3.68
N ARG A 17 -15.39 -8.08 5.02
CA ARG A 17 -15.61 -6.84 5.78
C ARG A 17 -14.60 -5.74 5.47
N THR A 18 -13.32 -6.05 5.25
CA THR A 18 -12.31 -4.99 4.97
C THR A 18 -12.55 -4.32 3.62
N PRO A 19 -12.74 -5.08 2.51
CA PRO A 19 -13.17 -4.49 1.24
C PRO A 19 -14.44 -3.65 1.34
N GLU A 20 -15.46 -4.12 2.06
CA GLU A 20 -16.74 -3.40 2.19
C GLU A 20 -16.65 -2.11 3.02
N LEU A 21 -15.80 -2.09 4.05
CA LEU A 21 -15.51 -0.88 4.83
C LEU A 21 -14.63 0.10 4.05
N ALA A 22 -13.60 -0.39 3.36
CA ALA A 22 -12.71 0.43 2.55
C ALA A 22 -13.45 1.08 1.38
N ALA A 23 -14.17 0.29 0.58
CA ALA A 23 -14.95 0.79 -0.54
C ALA A 23 -15.98 1.85 -0.12
N ARG A 24 -16.63 1.70 1.04
CA ARG A 24 -17.66 2.65 1.49
C ARG A 24 -17.09 3.93 2.11
N TYR A 25 -16.10 3.81 2.99
CA TYR A 25 -15.70 4.89 3.90
C TYR A 25 -14.29 5.44 3.66
N ALA A 26 -13.39 4.68 3.04
CA ALA A 26 -12.02 5.13 2.87
C ALA A 26 -11.85 6.09 1.68
N ASP A 27 -10.78 6.86 1.76
CA ASP A 27 -10.10 7.42 0.60
C ASP A 27 -9.00 6.45 0.14
N GLU A 28 -8.41 5.67 1.05
CA GLU A 28 -7.24 4.82 0.78
C GLU A 28 -7.35 3.40 1.39
N PHE A 29 -6.80 2.38 0.72
CA PHE A 29 -6.84 0.97 1.16
C PHE A 29 -5.44 0.43 1.41
N ASN A 30 -5.27 -0.41 2.42
CA ASN A 30 -4.01 -1.12 2.63
C ASN A 30 -4.15 -2.65 2.69
N MET A 31 -3.26 -3.34 1.98
CA MET A 31 -2.89 -4.72 2.28
C MET A 31 -1.53 -4.75 3.01
N PRO A 32 -1.50 -5.00 4.33
CA PRO A 32 -0.26 -5.02 5.11
C PRO A 32 0.44 -6.37 5.04
N PHE A 33 1.72 -6.35 4.64
CA PHE A 33 2.71 -7.44 4.77
C PHE A 33 2.24 -8.78 4.18
N LYS A 34 2.03 -8.76 2.85
CA LYS A 34 1.66 -9.91 2.04
C LYS A 34 2.45 -9.93 0.73
N SER A 35 2.44 -11.08 0.05
CA SER A 35 3.03 -11.20 -1.28
C SER A 35 2.33 -10.29 -2.30
N VAL A 36 3.00 -10.04 -3.42
CA VAL A 36 2.44 -9.26 -4.54
C VAL A 36 1.13 -9.90 -5.04
N ALA A 37 1.08 -11.22 -5.20
CA ALA A 37 -0.11 -11.94 -5.63
C ALA A 37 -1.31 -11.78 -4.66
N GLU A 38 -1.11 -12.00 -3.36
CA GLU A 38 -2.16 -11.81 -2.34
C GLU A 38 -2.63 -10.35 -2.23
N THR A 39 -1.76 -9.41 -2.58
CA THR A 39 -2.06 -7.97 -2.62
C THR A 39 -2.91 -7.61 -3.84
N ALA A 40 -2.59 -8.16 -5.01
CA ALA A 40 -3.42 -8.00 -6.22
C ALA A 40 -4.84 -8.53 -5.99
N GLU A 41 -4.99 -9.74 -5.43
CA GLU A 41 -6.31 -10.25 -5.04
C GLU A 41 -7.05 -9.33 -4.04
N ALA A 42 -6.32 -8.65 -3.14
CA ALA A 42 -6.92 -7.75 -2.17
C ALA A 42 -7.47 -6.49 -2.84
N TYR A 43 -6.76 -5.94 -3.82
CA TYR A 43 -7.23 -4.81 -4.64
C TYR A 43 -8.47 -5.18 -5.45
N GLU A 44 -8.50 -6.36 -6.08
CA GLU A 44 -9.67 -6.83 -6.83
C GLU A 44 -10.91 -6.96 -5.95
N ARG A 45 -10.79 -7.55 -4.75
CA ARG A 45 -11.90 -7.63 -3.77
C ARG A 45 -12.42 -6.24 -3.34
N VAL A 46 -11.56 -5.22 -3.30
CA VAL A 46 -11.93 -3.83 -3.00
C VAL A 46 -12.59 -3.17 -4.21
N ARG A 47 -12.12 -3.42 -5.44
CA ARG A 47 -12.73 -2.98 -6.70
C ARG A 47 -14.17 -3.50 -6.83
N GLU A 48 -14.37 -4.81 -6.65
CA GLU A 48 -15.69 -5.46 -6.60
C GLU A 48 -16.60 -4.90 -5.49
N ALA A 49 -16.05 -4.42 -4.38
CA ALA A 49 -16.80 -3.76 -3.32
C ALA A 49 -17.19 -2.31 -3.66
N GLY A 50 -16.32 -1.58 -4.39
CA GLY A 50 -16.61 -0.25 -4.93
C GLY A 50 -17.73 -0.27 -5.98
N GLU A 51 -17.66 -1.24 -6.89
CA GLU A 51 -18.68 -1.48 -7.93
C GLU A 51 -20.04 -1.82 -7.29
N ARG A 52 -20.08 -2.77 -6.34
CA ARG A 52 -21.29 -3.11 -5.57
C ARG A 52 -21.87 -1.96 -4.73
N THR A 53 -21.10 -0.91 -4.45
CA THR A 53 -21.56 0.26 -3.67
C THR A 53 -21.87 1.49 -4.53
N GLY A 54 -21.75 1.39 -5.87
CA GLY A 54 -22.08 2.48 -6.79
C GLY A 54 -21.14 3.69 -6.70
N ARG A 55 -19.96 3.55 -6.09
CA ARG A 55 -19.06 4.68 -5.80
C ARG A 55 -18.23 5.14 -7.02
N ALA A 56 -18.40 4.48 -8.17
CA ALA A 56 -17.63 4.72 -9.40
C ALA A 56 -17.74 6.17 -9.95
N GLU A 57 -18.86 6.86 -9.68
CA GLU A 57 -19.11 8.22 -10.19
C GLU A 57 -18.73 9.33 -9.19
N ALA A 58 -18.29 8.99 -7.98
CA ALA A 58 -18.20 9.92 -6.84
C ALA A 58 -16.90 10.75 -6.74
N GLY A 59 -16.19 10.95 -7.86
CA GLY A 59 -15.17 12.00 -8.02
C GLY A 59 -13.95 12.01 -7.09
N ARG A 60 -13.68 10.94 -6.33
CA ARG A 60 -12.50 10.81 -5.45
C ARG A 60 -11.41 9.94 -6.09
N ALA A 61 -10.16 10.21 -5.73
CA ALA A 61 -8.98 9.48 -6.20
C ALA A 61 -8.97 8.01 -5.71
N PRO A 62 -8.27 7.09 -6.42
CA PRO A 62 -8.16 5.68 -6.04
C PRO A 62 -7.31 5.42 -4.77
N LEU A 63 -7.35 4.20 -4.25
CA LEU A 63 -7.11 3.88 -2.82
C LEU A 63 -5.68 3.39 -2.47
N HIS A 64 -4.94 3.98 -1.50
CA HIS A 64 -3.49 3.66 -1.29
C HIS A 64 -2.75 3.89 0.09
N ALA A 65 -2.88 2.93 1.04
CA ALA A 65 -1.96 2.51 2.17
C ALA A 65 -1.63 3.44 3.39
N PRO A 66 -1.21 2.99 4.63
CA PRO A 66 -0.95 1.64 5.23
C PRO A 66 -2.00 1.24 6.35
N SER A 67 -1.91 0.33 7.35
CA SER A 67 -1.02 -0.77 7.87
C SER A 67 -1.95 -1.91 8.44
N ALA A 68 -1.71 -2.87 9.37
CA ALA A 68 -0.70 -3.29 10.38
C ALA A 68 -0.59 -4.86 10.53
N LEU A 69 0.26 -5.36 11.43
CA LEU A 69 1.15 -6.55 11.23
C LEU A 69 0.73 -7.96 11.69
N PRO A 70 1.26 -8.99 11.00
CA PRO A 70 1.81 -10.23 11.56
C PRO A 70 3.17 -10.55 10.83
N PRO A 71 3.69 -11.80 10.61
CA PRO A 71 5.01 -11.98 9.99
C PRO A 71 5.05 -11.59 8.51
N GLU A 72 6.26 -11.39 8.00
CA GLU A 72 6.56 -10.51 6.87
C GLU A 72 7.27 -11.26 5.73
N ASP A 73 7.21 -10.72 4.51
CA ASP A 73 8.13 -11.05 3.41
C ASP A 73 9.14 -9.89 3.23
N PRO A 74 10.23 -9.85 4.02
CA PRO A 74 11.18 -8.75 3.99
C PRO A 74 12.08 -8.81 2.75
N VAL A 75 12.32 -7.67 2.12
CA VAL A 75 13.38 -7.55 1.10
C VAL A 75 14.73 -7.59 1.81
N ILE A 76 15.38 -8.75 1.77
CA ILE A 76 16.77 -8.94 2.22
C ILE A 76 17.66 -8.99 0.98
N GLY A 77 18.64 -8.07 0.90
CA GLY A 77 19.55 -7.97 -0.24
C GLY A 77 20.00 -6.53 -0.50
N SER A 78 20.28 -6.21 -1.77
CA SER A 78 20.71 -4.90 -2.25
C SER A 78 19.55 -3.90 -2.47
N PRO A 79 19.83 -2.59 -2.54
CA PRO A 79 18.85 -1.56 -2.94
C PRO A 79 18.14 -1.85 -4.26
N ALA A 80 18.86 -2.37 -5.27
CA ALA A 80 18.28 -2.79 -6.56
C ALA A 80 17.13 -3.81 -6.40
N LYS A 81 17.26 -4.77 -5.48
CA LYS A 81 16.22 -5.77 -5.18
C LYS A 81 14.98 -5.13 -4.51
N LEU A 82 15.16 -3.99 -3.83
CA LEU A 82 14.03 -3.22 -3.30
C LEU A 82 13.35 -2.39 -4.39
N VAL A 83 14.09 -1.81 -5.33
CA VAL A 83 13.53 -1.17 -6.54
C VAL A 83 12.69 -2.19 -7.33
N GLU A 84 13.24 -3.38 -7.61
CA GLU A 84 12.52 -4.49 -8.26
C GLU A 84 11.20 -4.80 -7.54
N ARG A 85 11.22 -5.00 -6.21
CA ARG A 85 10.01 -5.27 -5.41
C ARG A 85 9.01 -4.10 -5.42
N ILE A 86 9.47 -2.86 -5.46
CA ILE A 86 8.58 -1.69 -5.57
C ILE A 86 7.91 -1.68 -6.97
N HIS A 87 8.64 -2.00 -8.03
CA HIS A 87 8.08 -2.15 -9.38
C HIS A 87 7.10 -3.33 -9.49
N GLU A 88 7.35 -4.46 -8.82
CA GLU A 88 6.38 -5.57 -8.72
C GLU A 88 5.04 -5.11 -8.10
N PHE A 89 5.09 -4.27 -7.04
CA PHE A 89 3.88 -3.69 -6.44
C PHE A 89 3.24 -2.60 -7.33
N ALA A 90 4.02 -1.77 -8.02
CA ALA A 90 3.50 -0.77 -8.94
C ALA A 90 2.79 -1.42 -10.14
N ALA A 91 3.30 -2.54 -10.65
CA ALA A 91 2.70 -3.31 -11.75
C ALA A 91 1.30 -3.87 -11.44
N ILE A 92 0.96 -4.06 -10.15
CA ILE A 92 -0.39 -4.44 -9.70
C ILE A 92 -1.24 -3.24 -9.26
N GLY A 93 -0.80 -2.00 -9.51
CA GLY A 93 -1.55 -0.77 -9.25
C GLY A 93 -1.26 -0.08 -7.91
N ALA A 94 -0.21 -0.45 -7.18
CA ALA A 94 0.16 0.26 -5.95
C ALA A 94 0.81 1.62 -6.27
N SER A 95 0.13 2.73 -5.94
CA SER A 95 0.66 4.10 -6.10
C SER A 95 1.45 4.62 -4.89
N ARG A 96 1.48 3.87 -3.78
CA ARG A 96 2.24 4.22 -2.57
C ARG A 96 2.67 2.96 -1.81
N VAL A 97 3.97 2.76 -1.69
CA VAL A 97 4.58 1.73 -0.85
C VAL A 97 5.02 2.34 0.47
N HIS A 98 4.76 1.65 1.59
CA HIS A 98 5.26 2.05 2.90
C HIS A 98 6.41 1.13 3.31
N LEU A 99 7.63 1.64 3.19
CA LEU A 99 8.82 0.96 3.69
C LEU A 99 8.87 1.04 5.22
N ARG A 100 9.36 -0.02 5.85
CA ARG A 100 9.83 -0.01 7.23
C ARG A 100 11.25 -0.54 7.24
N LEU A 101 12.17 0.29 7.71
CA LEU A 101 13.53 -0.13 8.04
C LEU A 101 13.50 -0.87 9.39
N ILE A 102 14.23 -1.98 9.47
CA ILE A 102 14.24 -2.84 10.67
C ILE A 102 15.27 -2.35 11.70
N ASP A 103 16.43 -1.88 11.23
CA ASP A 103 17.31 -1.04 12.04
C ASP A 103 16.95 0.44 11.78
N MET A 104 16.87 1.20 12.87
CA MET A 104 16.62 2.65 12.90
C MET A 104 17.71 3.40 13.68
N ASN A 105 18.74 2.71 14.15
CA ASN A 105 19.92 3.30 14.80
C ASN A 105 21.06 3.55 13.80
N ASP A 106 20.96 2.97 12.60
CA ASP A 106 21.85 3.16 11.46
C ASP A 106 21.29 4.25 10.52
N PRO A 107 21.87 5.47 10.51
CA PRO A 107 21.46 6.53 9.58
C PRO A 107 22.02 6.31 8.16
N ASP A 108 23.19 5.67 8.03
CA ASP A 108 23.85 5.41 6.74
C ASP A 108 22.98 4.49 5.88
N HIS A 109 22.26 3.55 6.51
CA HIS A 109 21.23 2.72 5.86
C HIS A 109 20.08 3.55 5.28
N LEU A 110 19.66 4.65 5.93
CA LEU A 110 18.64 5.55 5.38
C LEU A 110 19.19 6.39 4.23
N GLU A 111 20.43 6.89 4.33
CA GLU A 111 21.10 7.61 3.25
C GLU A 111 21.32 6.73 2.01
N LEU A 112 21.69 5.45 2.21
CA LEU A 112 21.79 4.45 1.13
C LEU A 112 20.45 4.26 0.41
N MET A 113 19.33 4.15 1.15
CA MET A 113 18.00 4.04 0.54
C MET A 113 17.60 5.32 -0.20
N ALA A 114 17.96 6.49 0.33
CA ALA A 114 17.71 7.77 -0.32
C ALA A 114 18.51 7.94 -1.62
N ALA A 115 19.74 7.44 -1.67
CA ALA A 115 20.62 7.53 -2.83
C ALA A 115 20.38 6.44 -3.91
N GLU A 116 20.13 5.19 -3.50
CA GLU A 116 20.09 4.04 -4.42
C GLU A 116 18.68 3.49 -4.71
N VAL A 117 17.62 3.94 -4.02
CA VAL A 117 16.23 3.49 -4.28
C VAL A 117 15.36 4.63 -4.81
N LEU A 118 15.32 5.78 -4.12
CA LEU A 118 14.39 6.88 -4.45
C LEU A 118 14.52 7.45 -5.88
N PRO A 119 15.70 7.46 -6.56
CA PRO A 119 15.79 7.93 -7.95
C PRO A 119 15.13 7.02 -9.00
N TYR A 120 14.64 5.84 -8.62
CA TYR A 120 14.20 4.79 -9.55
C TYR A 120 12.74 4.33 -9.38
N VAL A 121 11.94 5.02 -8.55
CA VAL A 121 10.59 4.59 -8.13
C VAL A 121 9.53 5.70 -8.19
#